data_AF-A0A526XN67-F1
#
_entry.id   AF-A0A526XN67-F1
#
_cell.length_a   1.000
_cell.length_b   1.000
_cell.length_c   1.000
_cell.angle_alpha   90.00
_cell.angle_beta   90.00
_cell.angle_gamma   90.00
#
_symmetry.space_group_name_H-M   'P 1'
#
loop_
_entity.id
_entity.type
_entity.pdbx_description
1 polymer ?
#
loop_
_entity_poly.entity_id
_entity_poly.type
_entity_poly.pdbx_seq_one_letter_code
_entity_poly.pdbx_strand_id
1 'polypeptide(L)'
;HLQKLLRSGQIRVDGGRVKADTRVEPGQTVRIPPLEVDKKGESPLTGHSIRNQGDADVLAKMLIHEDPKVFVFNKPAGLAVQGGSG
;
A
#
# COMPACT_ATOMS: atom_id res chain seq x y z
N HIS A 1 -9.11 -15.16 3.87
CA HIS A 1 -9.95 -14.03 3.38
C HIS A 1 -10.58 -14.33 2.02
N LEU A 2 -9.81 -14.81 1.03
CA LEU A 2 -10.28 -15.15 -0.33
C LEU A 2 -11.54 -16.05 -0.37
N GLN A 3 -11.56 -17.15 0.39
CA GLN A 3 -12.72 -18.08 0.41
C GLN A 3 -14.03 -17.43 0.89
N LYS A 4 -13.94 -16.41 1.75
CA LYS A 4 -15.10 -15.61 2.19
C LYS A 4 -15.66 -14.79 1.03
N LEU A 5 -14.80 -14.20 0.21
CA LEU A 5 -15.15 -13.38 -0.96
C LEU A 5 -15.76 -14.22 -2.09
N LEU A 6 -15.25 -15.45 -2.28
CA LEU A 6 -15.81 -16.41 -3.22
C LEU A 6 -17.21 -16.86 -2.76
N ARG A 7 -17.37 -17.22 -1.47
CA ARG A 7 -18.66 -17.64 -0.92
C ARG A 7 -19.72 -16.53 -0.90
N SER A 8 -19.32 -15.29 -0.64
CA SER A 8 -20.20 -14.12 -0.72
C SER A 8 -20.56 -13.75 -2.17
N GLY A 9 -19.89 -14.33 -3.17
CA GLY A 9 -20.06 -14.03 -4.59
C GLY A 9 -19.48 -12.69 -5.00
N GLN A 10 -18.62 -12.08 -4.17
CA GLN A 10 -17.98 -10.82 -4.53
C GLN A 10 -16.96 -11.00 -5.66
N ILE A 11 -16.30 -12.17 -5.70
CA ILE A 11 -15.47 -12.59 -6.83
C ILE A 11 -16.31 -13.39 -7.82
N ARG A 12 -16.20 -13.05 -9.12
CA ARG A 12 -16.94 -13.69 -10.21
C ARG A 12 -16.06 -13.88 -11.44
N VAL A 13 -16.38 -14.89 -12.25
CA VAL A 13 -15.79 -15.10 -13.58
C VAL A 13 -16.94 -15.09 -14.59
N ASP A 14 -16.87 -14.24 -15.61
CA ASP A 14 -17.93 -14.04 -16.62
C ASP A 14 -19.33 -13.83 -16.02
N GLY A 15 -19.40 -13.17 -14.86
CA GLY A 15 -20.64 -12.93 -14.11
C GLY A 15 -21.11 -14.10 -13.23
N GLY A 16 -20.52 -15.29 -13.35
CA GLY A 16 -20.82 -16.48 -12.54
C GLY A 16 -20.10 -16.52 -11.20
N ARG A 17 -20.73 -17.19 -10.20
CA ARG A 17 -20.05 -17.52 -8.93
C ARG A 17 -19.07 -18.67 -9.17
N VAL A 18 -17.88 -18.58 -8.57
CA VAL A 18 -16.81 -19.56 -8.75
C VAL A 18 -16.29 -20.10 -7.41
N LYS A 19 -15.69 -21.30 -7.46
CA LYS A 19 -15.02 -21.94 -6.32
C LYS A 19 -13.52 -21.65 -6.37
N ALA A 20 -12.83 -21.91 -5.28
CA ALA A 20 -11.38 -21.64 -5.18
C ALA A 20 -10.52 -22.53 -6.10
N ASP A 21 -11.05 -23.69 -6.51
CA ASP A 21 -10.42 -24.68 -7.39
C ASP A 21 -10.77 -24.48 -8.88
N THR A 22 -11.52 -23.42 -9.22
CA THR A 22 -11.90 -23.13 -10.60
C THR A 22 -10.67 -22.71 -11.42
N ARG A 23 -10.40 -23.41 -12.52
CA ARG A 23 -9.36 -23.04 -13.49
C ARG A 23 -9.90 -21.94 -14.41
N VAL A 24 -9.05 -20.97 -14.72
CA VAL A 24 -9.38 -19.83 -15.58
C VAL A 24 -8.71 -20.05 -16.93
N GLU A 25 -9.46 -19.81 -18.00
CA GLU A 25 -8.99 -19.89 -19.38
C GLU A 25 -8.71 -18.48 -19.95
N PRO A 26 -7.87 -18.37 -20.99
CA PRO A 26 -7.64 -17.10 -21.67
C PRO A 26 -8.94 -16.48 -22.21
N GLY A 27 -9.11 -15.17 -22.02
CA GLY A 27 -10.28 -14.42 -22.50
C GLY A 27 -11.43 -14.31 -21.49
N GLN A 28 -11.36 -14.99 -20.35
CA GLN A 28 -12.38 -14.86 -19.30
C GLN A 28 -12.20 -13.58 -18.49
N THR A 29 -13.32 -12.97 -18.07
CA THR A 29 -13.32 -11.75 -17.26
C THR A 29 -13.50 -12.08 -15.79
N VAL A 30 -12.49 -11.75 -14.97
CA VAL A 30 -12.53 -11.94 -13.51
C VAL A 30 -12.86 -10.63 -12.81
N ARG A 31 -14.00 -10.59 -12.11
CA ARG A 31 -14.41 -9.47 -11.25
C ARG A 31 -13.94 -9.72 -9.82
N ILE A 32 -13.24 -8.75 -9.24
CA ILE A 32 -12.72 -8.80 -7.87
C ILE A 32 -13.29 -7.57 -7.11
N PRO A 33 -13.77 -7.70 -5.85
CA PRO A 33 -14.18 -6.54 -5.06
C PRO A 33 -12.95 -5.69 -4.70
N PRO A 34 -13.12 -4.38 -4.38
CA PRO A 34 -12.04 -3.59 -3.81
C PRO A 34 -11.50 -4.28 -2.55
N LEU A 35 -10.20 -4.55 -2.50
CA LEU A 35 -9.57 -5.23 -1.39
C LEU A 35 -8.80 -4.23 -0.54
N GLU A 36 -8.73 -4.41 0.77
CA GLU A 36 -7.95 -3.50 1.61
C GLU A 36 -6.43 -3.56 1.35
N VAL A 37 -5.95 -4.53 0.57
CA VAL A 37 -4.59 -4.51 0.02
C VAL A 37 -4.37 -3.39 -1.00
N ASP A 38 -5.44 -2.83 -1.58
CA ASP A 38 -5.37 -1.61 -2.40
C ASP A 38 -5.07 -0.36 -1.54
N LYS A 39 -5.21 -0.45 -0.21
CA LYS A 39 -4.72 0.55 0.75
C LYS A 39 -3.25 0.34 1.14
N LYS A 40 -2.50 -0.49 0.41
CA LYS A 40 -1.04 -0.53 0.51
C LYS A 40 -0.38 0.52 -0.38
N GLY A 41 -1.03 1.68 -0.56
CA GLY A 41 -0.27 2.91 -0.56
C GLY A 41 0.14 3.13 0.88
N GLU A 42 1.45 3.14 1.16
CA GLU A 42 2.00 3.37 2.50
C GLU A 42 1.18 4.44 3.22
N SER A 43 0.56 4.10 4.35
CA SER A 43 -0.12 5.09 5.19
C SER A 43 0.83 6.28 5.34
N PRO A 44 0.37 7.53 5.12
CA PRO A 44 1.25 8.68 5.15
C PRO A 44 2.06 8.65 6.44
N LEU A 45 3.38 8.76 6.33
CA LEU A 45 4.23 8.88 7.51
C LEU A 45 3.68 10.04 8.35
N THR A 46 3.51 9.83 9.64
CA THR A 46 3.10 10.87 10.58
C THR A 46 4.19 11.05 11.63
N GLY A 47 4.27 12.22 12.25
CA GLY A 47 5.22 12.47 13.34
C GLY A 47 5.15 11.42 14.47
N HIS A 48 3.99 10.81 14.70
CA HIS A 48 3.83 9.73 15.69
C HIS A 48 4.38 8.38 15.21
N SER A 49 4.25 8.06 13.92
CA SER A 49 4.76 6.80 13.35
C SER A 49 6.29 6.72 13.28
N ILE A 50 6.97 7.87 13.35
CA ILE A 50 8.43 8.00 13.21
C ILE A 50 9.16 7.80 14.54
N ARG A 51 8.55 8.17 15.67
CA ARG A 51 9.21 8.27 16.99
C ARG A 51 9.87 6.98 17.49
N ASN A 52 9.48 5.81 16.98
CA ASN A 52 9.97 4.50 17.43
C ASN A 52 10.61 3.65 16.30
N GLN A 53 10.91 4.26 15.14
CA GLN A 53 11.57 3.57 14.02
C GLN A 53 13.02 4.04 13.89
N GLY A 54 13.88 3.19 13.32
CA GLY A 54 15.24 3.61 12.98
C GLY A 54 15.24 4.67 11.89
N ASP A 55 16.11 5.67 12.00
CA ASP A 55 16.15 6.82 11.09
C ASP A 55 16.31 6.41 9.62
N ALA A 56 17.10 5.37 9.35
CA ALA A 56 17.32 4.84 8.00
C ALA A 56 16.02 4.31 7.36
N ASP A 57 15.21 3.57 8.13
CA ASP A 57 13.94 3.02 7.64
C ASP A 57 12.93 4.12 7.35
N VAL A 58 12.95 5.18 8.16
CA VAL A 58 12.08 6.34 8.02
C VAL A 58 12.46 7.15 6.78
N LEU A 59 13.76 7.42 6.58
CA LEU A 59 14.26 8.14 5.42
C LEU A 59 14.01 7.39 4.12
N ALA A 60 14.20 6.06 4.11
CA ALA A 60 13.92 5.22 2.95
C ALA A 60 12.45 5.31 2.52
N LYS A 61 11.51 5.31 3.47
CA LYS A 61 10.06 5.46 3.19
C LYS A 61 9.67 6.88 2.76
N MET A 62 10.50 7.90 3.03
CA MET A 62 10.25 9.27 2.58
C MET A 62 10.89 9.57 1.22
N LEU A 63 11.82 8.75 0.75
CA LEU A 63 12.60 9.06 -0.44
C LEU A 63 11.72 9.06 -1.71
N ILE A 64 11.55 10.23 -2.30
CA ILE A 64 10.87 10.40 -3.60
C ILE A 64 11.88 10.19 -4.73
N HIS A 65 13.10 10.71 -4.57
CA HIS A 65 14.12 10.70 -5.61
C HIS A 65 15.53 10.74 -5.01
N GLU A 66 16.45 9.97 -5.62
CA GLU A 66 17.88 9.93 -5.31
C GLU A 66 18.68 9.97 -6.61
N ASP A 67 19.68 10.84 -6.66
CA ASP A 67 20.71 10.84 -7.69
C ASP A 67 22.06 11.28 -7.09
N PRO A 68 23.17 11.27 -7.87
CA PRO A 68 24.50 11.60 -7.35
C PRO A 68 24.65 13.02 -6.77
N LYS A 69 23.68 13.90 -6.97
CA LYS A 69 23.74 15.31 -6.55
C LYS A 69 22.68 15.65 -5.51
N VAL A 70 21.50 15.03 -5.56
CA VAL A 70 20.37 15.41 -4.70
C VAL A 70 19.55 14.23 -4.20
N PHE A 71 18.98 14.43 -3.01
CA PHE A 71 17.92 13.61 -2.44
C PHE A 71 16.67 14.45 -2.25
N VAL A 72 15.50 13.89 -2.56
CA VAL A 72 14.20 14.53 -2.40
C VAL A 72 13.35 13.67 -1.46
N PHE A 73 12.91 14.22 -0.34
CA PHE A 73 12.13 13.52 0.67
C PHE A 73 10.71 14.07 0.81
N ASN A 74 9.71 13.19 0.87
CA ASN A 74 8.33 13.48 1.22
C ASN A 74 8.19 13.64 2.74
N LYS A 75 8.61 14.79 3.24
CA LYS A 75 8.59 15.08 4.67
C LYS A 75 7.14 15.16 5.19
N PRO A 76 6.79 14.43 6.26
CA PRO A 76 5.45 14.51 6.82
C PRO A 76 5.25 15.75 7.67
N ALA A 77 3.98 16.18 7.76
CA ALA A 77 3.58 17.31 8.58
C ALA A 77 3.99 17.11 10.06
N GLY A 78 4.49 18.17 10.67
CA GLY A 78 4.91 18.17 12.08
C GLY A 78 6.31 17.62 12.36
N LEU A 79 7.02 17.09 11.36
CA LEU A 79 8.45 16.82 11.50
C LEU A 79 9.23 18.15 11.34
N ALA A 80 10.20 18.47 12.20
CA ALA A 80 11.00 19.69 12.07
C ALA A 80 12.04 19.56 10.94
N VAL A 81 12.30 20.63 10.17
CA VAL A 81 13.35 20.62 9.10
C VAL A 81 14.73 20.90 9.68
N GLN A 82 14.80 21.83 10.61
CA GLN A 82 16.01 22.21 11.34
C GLN A 82 15.68 22.23 12.82
N GLY A 83 16.66 21.89 13.67
CA GLY A 83 16.54 22.13 15.11
C GLY A 83 16.32 23.62 15.38
N GLY A 84 15.36 23.95 16.23
CA GLY A 84 15.20 25.29 16.78
C GLY A 84 16.19 25.54 17.92
N SER A 85 16.33 26.79 18.34
CA SER A 85 17.18 27.22 19.45
C SER A 85 16.57 26.94 20.84
N GLY A 86 15.86 25.81 20.99
CA GLY A 86 15.50 25.34 22.33
C GLY A 86 16.75 25.12 23.16
#